data_AF-A0A957DGV1-F1
#
_entry.id   AF-A0A957DGV1-F1
#
_cell.length_a   1.000
_cell.length_b   1.000
_cell.length_c   1.000
_cell.angle_alpha   90.00
_cell.angle_beta   90.00
_cell.angle_gamma   90.00
#
_symmetry.space_group_name_H-M   'P 1'
#
loop_
_entity.id
_entity.type
_entity.pdbx_description
1 polymer ?
#
loop_
_entity_poly.entity_id
_entity_poly.type
_entity_poly.pdbx_seq_one_letter_code
_entity_poly.pdbx_strand_id
1 'polypeptide(L)' 'VDAWPLQGTFPTGQWQPGQTVADPYVVSLAPDLRPGPYRLQVGFYLLATLQRLPVLDAGGVPVDDHYLLSGLEVRGGE' A
#
# COMPACT_ATOMS: atom_id res chain seq x y z
N VAL A 1 4.59 -1.29 -6.55
CA VAL A 1 5.89 -1.17 -5.85
C VAL A 1 5.84 -2.10 -4.67
N ASP A 2 6.88 -2.90 -4.50
CA ASP A 2 7.09 -3.75 -3.33
C ASP A 2 8.51 -3.48 -2.85
N ALA A 3 8.63 -2.92 -1.65
CA ALA A 3 9.90 -2.48 -1.07
C ALA A 3 9.74 -2.33 0.43
N TRP A 4 10.86 -2.42 1.16
CA TRP A 4 10.86 -1.90 2.52
C TRP A 4 10.56 -0.39 2.53
N PRO A 5 9.95 0.11 3.63
CA PRO A 5 9.72 1.53 3.83
C PRO A 5 10.99 2.40 3.74
N LEU A 6 10.79 3.71 3.55
CA LEU A 6 11.82 4.72 3.33
C LEU A 6 12.73 4.33 2.16
N GLN A 7 12.11 4.11 0.99
CA GLN A 7 12.80 3.73 -0.25
C GLN A 7 13.75 2.52 -0.08
N GLY A 8 13.33 1.53 0.70
CA GLY A 8 14.09 0.30 0.93
C GLY A 8 15.08 0.34 2.09
N THR A 9 15.20 1.46 2.81
CA THR A 9 16.24 1.65 3.82
C THR A 9 15.79 1.39 5.26
N PHE A 10 14.49 1.21 5.49
CA PHE A 10 13.95 1.02 6.84
C PHE A 10 13.02 -0.20 6.93
N PRO A 11 13.58 -1.41 7.17
CA PRO A 11 12.82 -2.65 7.26
C PRO A 11 11.71 -2.60 8.32
N THR A 12 10.57 -3.20 8.02
CA THR A 12 9.39 -3.23 8.93
C THR A 12 9.66 -3.95 10.26
N GLY A 13 10.68 -4.81 10.34
CA GLY A 13 11.12 -5.44 11.58
C GLY A 13 11.80 -4.49 12.58
N GLN A 14 12.16 -3.27 12.17
CA GLN A 14 12.74 -2.25 13.05
C GLN A 14 11.68 -1.30 13.65
N TRP A 15 10.42 -1.43 13.22
CA TRP A 15 9.35 -0.55 13.62
C TRP A 15 8.94 -0.77 15.07
N GLN A 16 8.54 0.29 15.73
CA GLN A 16 7.93 0.22 17.07
C GLN A 16 6.39 0.32 16.96
N PRO A 17 5.63 -0.38 17.81
CA PRO A 17 4.18 -0.20 17.87
C PRO A 17 3.80 1.28 18.06
N GLY A 18 2.88 1.77 17.23
CA GLY A 18 2.43 3.17 17.25
C GLY A 18 3.36 4.16 16.53
N GLN A 19 4.50 3.72 16.00
CA GLN A 19 5.39 4.59 15.21
C GLN A 19 4.72 4.97 13.89
N THR A 20 4.74 6.28 13.58
CA THR A 20 4.39 6.76 12.24
C THR A 20 5.63 6.83 11.37
N VAL A 21 5.58 6.19 10.20
CA VAL A 21 6.65 6.25 9.17
C VAL A 21 6.07 6.90 7.93
N ALA A 22 6.59 8.07 7.54
CA ALA A 22 6.18 8.77 6.34
C ALA A 22 7.05 8.34 5.16
N ASP A 23 6.44 7.74 4.13
CA ASP A 23 7.15 7.22 2.96
C ASP A 23 6.39 7.52 1.66
N PRO A 24 6.91 8.42 0.80
CA PRO A 24 6.26 8.77 -0.45
C PRO A 24 6.52 7.71 -1.53
N TYR A 25 5.44 7.26 -2.20
CA TYR A 25 5.52 6.35 -3.34
C TYR A 25 5.00 7.02 -4.62
N VAL A 26 5.76 6.86 -5.71
CA VAL A 26 5.32 7.24 -7.05
C VAL A 26 4.73 6.00 -7.74
N VAL A 27 3.46 6.09 -8.14
CA VAL A 27 2.80 5.06 -8.93
C VAL A 27 2.81 5.49 -10.40
N SER A 28 3.70 4.90 -11.19
CA SER A 28 3.73 5.11 -12.64
C SER A 28 2.51 4.48 -13.29
N LEU A 29 1.78 5.27 -14.07
CA LEU A 29 0.64 4.80 -14.84
C LEU A 29 1.13 4.28 -16.20
N ALA A 30 0.47 3.24 -16.72
CA ALA A 30 0.73 2.78 -18.07
C ALA A 30 0.34 3.88 -19.09
N PRO A 31 1.12 4.10 -20.16
CA PRO A 31 0.81 5.15 -21.13
C PRO A 31 -0.56 4.98 -21.82
N ASP A 32 -1.04 3.76 -21.90
CA ASP A 32 -2.32 3.35 -22.49
C ASP A 32 -3.42 3.13 -21.43
N LEU A 33 -3.17 3.53 -20.17
CA LEU A 33 -4.16 3.43 -19.12
C LEU A 33 -5.38 4.27 -19.47
N ARG A 34 -6.55 3.62 -19.49
CA ARG A 34 -7.80 4.27 -19.85
C ARG A 34 -8.17 5.31 -18.78
N PRO A 35 -8.69 6.48 -19.16
CA PRO A 35 -9.29 7.40 -18.20
C PRO A 35 -10.47 6.75 -17.46
N GLY A 36 -10.71 7.19 -16.23
CA GLY A 36 -11.83 6.73 -15.41
C GLY A 36 -11.45 6.45 -13.94
N PRO A 37 -12.37 5.82 -13.20
CA PRO A 37 -12.17 5.55 -11.78
C PRO A 37 -11.28 4.34 -11.56
N TYR A 38 -10.28 4.50 -10.70
CA TYR A 38 -9.39 3.44 -10.24
C TYR A 38 -9.36 3.35 -8.72
N ARG A 39 -8.83 2.24 -8.23
CA ARG A 39 -8.57 2.01 -6.81
C ARG A 39 -7.12 1.56 -6.67
N LEU A 40 -6.47 1.96 -5.59
CA LEU A 40 -5.15 1.47 -5.20
C LEU A 40 -5.30 0.53 -4.01
N GLN A 41 -4.64 -0.61 -4.08
CA GLN A 41 -4.52 -1.54 -2.96
C GLN A 41 -3.12 -1.40 -2.36
N VAL A 42 -3.07 -1.28 -1.03
CA VAL A 42 -1.82 -1.23 -0.27
C VAL A 42 -1.89 -2.31 0.82
N GLY A 43 -0.81 -3.02 1.05
CA GLY A 43 -0.78 -4.02 2.12
C GLY A 43 0.61 -4.53 2.40
N PHE A 44 0.72 -5.25 3.51
CA PHE A 44 1.96 -5.91 3.91
C PHE A 44 1.81 -7.42 3.82
N TYR A 45 2.94 -8.10 3.75
CA TYR A 45 3.01 -9.55 3.75
C TYR A 45 4.27 -9.99 4.50
N LEU A 46 4.28 -11.25 4.94
CA LEU A 46 5.47 -11.88 5.51
C LEU A 46 6.43 -12.27 4.40
N LEU A 47 7.63 -11.65 4.35
CA LEU A 47 8.59 -11.88 3.27
C LEU A 47 8.95 -13.35 3.06
N ALA A 48 9.05 -14.12 4.15
CA ALA A 48 9.44 -15.53 4.10
C ALA A 48 8.40 -16.44 3.41
N THR A 49 7.12 -16.07 3.43
CA THR A 49 6.01 -16.93 2.96
C THR A 49 5.13 -16.25 1.91
N LEU A 50 5.32 -14.96 1.69
CA LEU A 50 4.44 -14.09 0.90
C LEU A 50 2.98 -14.02 1.41
N GLN A 51 2.72 -14.52 2.62
CA GLN A 51 1.39 -14.48 3.21
C GLN A 51 1.02 -13.04 3.56
N ARG A 52 -0.15 -12.59 3.11
CA ARG A 52 -0.71 -11.27 3.43
C ARG A 52 -0.96 -11.14 4.93
N LEU A 53 -0.63 -9.96 5.47
CA LEU A 53 -0.95 -9.61 6.84
C LEU A 53 -2.35 -9.01 6.92
N PRO A 54 -3.12 -9.30 7.98
CA PRO A 54 -4.44 -8.73 8.15
C PRO A 54 -4.38 -7.23 8.45
N VAL A 55 -5.31 -6.49 7.88
CA VAL A 55 -5.70 -5.16 8.37
C VAL A 55 -6.64 -5.38 9.56
N LEU A 56 -6.33 -4.74 10.68
CA LEU A 56 -7.14 -4.83 11.89
C LEU A 56 -7.99 -3.56 12.05
N ASP A 57 -9.21 -3.71 12.55
CA ASP A 57 -9.99 -2.59 13.03
C ASP A 57 -9.52 -2.10 14.42
N ALA A 58 -10.20 -1.10 14.98
CA ALA A 58 -9.87 -0.55 16.30
C ALA A 58 -10.02 -1.57 17.45
N GLY A 59 -10.77 -2.66 17.25
CA GLY A 59 -10.94 -3.76 18.20
C GLY A 59 -9.90 -4.86 18.06
N GLY A 60 -9.00 -4.76 17.07
CA GLY A 60 -8.02 -5.80 16.77
C GLY A 60 -8.58 -6.96 15.95
N VAL A 61 -9.78 -6.81 15.36
CA VAL A 61 -10.41 -7.84 14.53
C VAL A 61 -9.90 -7.70 13.10
N PRO A 62 -9.46 -8.79 12.44
CA PRO A 62 -9.13 -8.77 11.02
C PRO A 62 -10.35 -8.40 10.18
N VAL A 63 -10.21 -7.40 9.31
CA VAL A 63 -11.29 -6.93 8.41
C VAL A 63 -10.97 -7.12 6.93
N ASP A 64 -9.68 -7.21 6.58
CA ASP A 64 -9.18 -7.46 5.21
C ASP A 64 -7.70 -7.88 5.29
N ASP A 65 -7.03 -8.08 4.16
CA ASP A 65 -5.58 -8.32 4.03
C ASP A 65 -4.82 -7.20 3.27
N HIS A 66 -5.57 -6.12 3.00
CA HIS A 66 -5.11 -4.92 2.32
C HIS A 66 -6.02 -3.74 2.63
N TYR A 67 -5.50 -2.54 2.45
CA TYR A 67 -6.28 -1.31 2.48
C TYR A 67 -6.57 -0.84 1.06
N LEU A 68 -7.83 -0.48 0.81
CA LEU A 68 -8.30 0.01 -0.49
C LEU A 68 -8.45 1.53 -0.47
N LEU A 69 -7.54 2.22 -1.16
CA LEU A 69 -7.65 3.63 -1.49
C LEU A 69 -8.57 3.78 -2.70
N SER A 70 -9.73 4.37 -2.48
CA SER A 70 -10.75 4.60 -3.51
C SER A 70 -10.85 6.08 -3.89
N GLY A 71 -11.59 6.40 -4.96
CA GLY A 71 -11.82 7.78 -5.40
C GLY A 71 -10.71 8.38 -6.26
N LEU A 72 -9.86 7.54 -6.86
CA LEU A 72 -8.84 7.99 -7.80
C LEU A 72 -9.45 8.08 -9.19
N GLU A 73 -9.29 9.24 -9.84
CA GLU A 73 -9.72 9.45 -11.22
C GLU A 73 -8.49 9.63 -12.09
N VAL A 74 -8.28 8.71 -13.03
CA VAL A 74 -7.26 8.85 -14.07
C VAL A 74 -7.84 9.70 -15.18
N ARG A 75 -7.16 10.80 -15.51
CA ARG A 75 -7.53 11.67 -16.62
C ARG A 75 -6.62 11.40 -17.80
N GLY A 76 -7.15 11.50 -19.02
CA GLY A 76 -6.32 11.47 -20.23
C GLY A 76 -5.38 12.68 -20.23
N GLY A 77 -4.17 12.50 -20.77
CA GLY A 77 -3.30 13.63 -21.11
C GLY A 77 -3.90 14.39 -22.28
N GLU A 78 -3.89 15.73 -22.19
CA GLU A 78 -4.15 16.60 -23.35
C GLU A 78 -3.04 16.47 -24.41
#